data_AF-A0A1A7Y3A1-F1
#
_entry.id   AF-A0A1A7Y3A1-F1
#
_cell.length_a   1.000
_cell.length_b   1.000
_cell.length_c   1.000
_cell.angle_alpha   90.00
_cell.angle_beta   90.00
_cell.angle_gamma   90.00
#
_symmetry.space_group_name_H-M   'P 1'
#
loop_
_entity.id
_entity.type
_entity.pdbx_description
1 polymer ?
#
loop_
_entity_poly.entity_id
_entity_poly.type
_entity_poly.pdbx_seq_one_letter_code
_entity_poly.pdbx_strand_id
1 'polypeptide(L)' 'PIERESCNNQSCPPKWVTLEWSECTPKCGPGFKHRIALCKSSDLTKTFPPTHCPSHNKPPVRVRCSLGRCPPPRWIPG' A
#
# COMPACT_ATOMS: atom_id res chain seq x y z
N PRO A 1 7.87 -11.38 -19.60
CA PRO A 1 8.86 -11.73 -18.55
C PRO A 1 9.34 -10.45 -17.86
N ILE A 2 8.96 -10.24 -16.60
CA ILE A 2 9.40 -9.08 -15.79
C ILE A 2 10.94 -9.02 -15.81
N GLU A 3 11.47 -8.08 -16.59
CA GLU A 3 12.90 -7.79 -16.73
C GLU A 3 13.48 -7.52 -15.34
N ARG A 4 14.13 -8.54 -14.79
CA ARG A 4 15.06 -8.38 -13.68
C ARG A 4 16.32 -7.78 -14.26
N GLU A 5 16.30 -6.47 -14.48
CA GLU A 5 17.52 -5.75 -14.78
C GLU A 5 18.46 -5.88 -13.57
N SER A 6 19.46 -6.74 -13.75
CA SER A 6 20.57 -6.96 -12.84
C SER A 6 21.27 -5.63 -12.64
N CYS A 7 20.92 -4.93 -11.56
CA CYS A 7 21.56 -3.67 -11.23
C CYS A 7 23.04 -3.95 -10.94
N ASN A 8 23.89 -3.43 -11.82
CA ASN A 8 25.29 -3.76 -11.95
C ASN A 8 26.08 -3.25 -10.72
N ASN A 9 26.63 -4.18 -9.95
CA ASN A 9 27.87 -4.09 -9.19
C ASN A 9 28.14 -2.93 -8.20
N GLN A 10 27.16 -2.10 -7.81
CA GLN A 10 27.36 -1.20 -6.65
C GLN A 10 26.04 -0.88 -5.96
N SER A 11 25.72 -1.62 -4.89
CA SER A 11 24.60 -1.41 -3.94
C SER A 11 23.38 -0.70 -4.52
N CYS A 12 22.49 -1.46 -5.15
CA CYS A 12 21.29 -0.92 -5.77
C CYS A 12 20.48 -0.02 -4.81
N PRO A 13 19.95 1.11 -5.31
CA PRO A 13 19.19 2.03 -4.48
C PRO A 13 17.95 1.33 -3.91
N PRO A 14 17.59 1.62 -2.66
CA PRO A 14 16.42 1.01 -2.04
C PRO A 14 15.14 1.44 -2.79
N LYS A 15 14.16 0.54 -2.81
CA LYS A 15 12.92 0.72 -3.56
C LYS A 15 11.72 0.72 -2.61
N TRP A 16 10.65 1.40 -3.04
CA TRP A 16 9.37 1.32 -2.36
C TRP A 16 8.74 -0.05 -2.60
N VAL A 17 8.42 -0.72 -1.51
CA VAL A 17 7.73 -2.01 -1.48
C VAL A 17 6.43 -1.83 -0.72
N THR A 18 5.34 -2.21 -1.33
CA THR A 18 4.01 -2.11 -0.71
C THR A 18 3.58 -3.43 -0.15
N LEU A 19 2.97 -3.41 1.03
CA LEU A 19 2.21 -4.52 1.55
C LEU A 19 0.83 -4.59 0.88
N GLU A 20 0.13 -5.68 1.19
CA GLU A 20 -1.26 -5.88 0.79
C GLU A 20 -2.17 -4.76 1.30
N TRP A 21 -3.22 -4.50 0.51
CA TRP A 21 -4.25 -3.56 0.92
C TRP A 21 -5.07 -4.15 2.07
N SER A 22 -5.41 -3.30 3.02
CA SER A 22 -6.49 -3.56 3.96
C SER A 22 -7.80 -3.75 3.20
N GLU A 23 -8.76 -4.32 3.90
CA GLU A 23 -10.13 -4.33 3.40
C GLU A 23 -10.67 -2.90 3.33
N CYS A 24 -11.66 -2.70 2.44
CA CYS A 24 -12.33 -1.42 2.33
C CYS A 24 -13.21 -1.18 3.56
N THR A 25 -13.07 0.01 4.15
CA THR A 25 -13.87 0.43 5.30
C THR A 25 -14.58 1.76 4.98
N PRO A 26 -15.89 1.88 5.23
CA PRO A 26 -16.82 0.83 5.70
C PRO A 26 -17.02 -0.32 4.70
N LYS A 27 -17.56 -1.45 5.16
CA LYS A 27 -17.82 -2.67 4.36
C LYS A 27 -19.02 -2.53 3.39
N CYS A 28 -19.49 -1.32 3.18
CA CYS A 28 -20.56 -0.95 2.28
C CYS A 28 -20.41 0.53 1.89
N GLY A 29 -20.92 0.93 0.73
CA GLY A 29 -20.87 2.31 0.27
C GLY A 29 -19.44 2.80 -0.03
N PRO A 30 -19.25 4.13 -0.12
CA PRO A 30 -17.94 4.73 -0.34
C PRO A 30 -17.07 4.62 0.92
N GLY A 31 -15.81 4.27 0.71
CA GLY A 31 -14.84 4.09 1.79
C GLY A 31 -13.40 4.21 1.32
N PHE A 32 -12.49 3.76 2.19
CA PHE A 32 -11.06 3.74 1.91
C PHE A 32 -10.44 2.41 2.30
N LYS A 33 -9.44 2.02 1.52
CA LYS A 33 -8.49 0.97 1.91
C LYS A 33 -7.11 1.57 2.08
N HIS A 34 -6.35 0.99 2.98
CA HIS A 34 -5.02 1.45 3.38
C HIS A 34 -3.99 0.37 3.11
N ARG A 35 -2.75 0.75 2.82
CA ARG A 35 -1.62 -0.18 2.76
C ARG A 35 -0.37 0.49 3.30
N ILE A 36 0.62 -0.31 3.63
CA ILE A 36 1.90 0.20 4.10
C ILE A 36 2.89 0.22 2.93
N ALA A 37 3.61 1.33 2.77
CA ALA A 37 4.73 1.45 1.85
C ALA A 37 6.03 1.51 2.66
N LEU A 38 6.90 0.53 2.46
CA LEU A 38 8.19 0.40 3.13
C LEU A 38 9.30 0.70 2.13
N CYS A 39 10.35 1.40 2.57
CA CYS A 39 11.57 1.52 1.80
C CYS A 39 12.43 0.29 2.09
N LYS A 40 12.73 -0.54 1.11
CA LYS A 40 13.53 -1.76 1.30
C LYS A 40 14.75 -1.79 0.40
N SER A 41 15.79 -2.50 0.80
CA SER A 41 16.92 -2.83 -0.08
C SER A 41 16.41 -3.53 -1.35
N SER A 42 17.21 -3.49 -2.41
CA SER A 42 17.02 -4.29 -3.62
C SER A 42 16.71 -5.76 -3.34
N ASP A 43 17.39 -6.33 -2.35
CA ASP A 43 17.29 -7.72 -1.93
C ASP A 43 16.10 -7.97 -0.99
N LEU A 44 15.32 -6.94 -0.67
CA LEU A 44 14.14 -6.97 0.22
C LEU A 44 14.43 -7.40 1.68
N THR A 45 15.70 -7.58 2.02
CA THR A 45 16.19 -8.06 3.32
C THR A 45 16.22 -6.97 4.39
N LYS A 46 16.60 -5.74 4.02
CA LYS A 46 16.70 -4.59 4.94
C LYS A 46 15.57 -3.61 4.68
N THR A 47 14.98 -3.12 5.76
CA THR A 47 13.99 -2.02 5.72
C THR A 47 14.66 -0.74 6.19
N PHE A 48 14.56 0.31 5.38
CA PHE A 48 15.13 1.63 5.62
C PHE A 48 14.04 2.64 5.97
N PRO A 49 14.41 3.78 6.59
CA PRO A 49 13.48 4.88 6.75
C PRO A 49 13.03 5.44 5.39
N PRO A 50 11.84 6.06 5.34
CA PRO A 50 11.23 6.55 4.11
C PRO A 50 12.07 7.61 3.36
N THR A 51 13.02 8.25 4.05
CA THR A 51 13.95 9.23 3.49
C THR A 51 14.98 8.63 2.53
N HIS A 52 15.25 7.32 2.62
CA HIS A 52 16.20 6.64 1.74
C HIS A 52 15.61 6.31 0.36
N CYS A 53 14.27 6.32 0.25
CA CYS A 53 13.57 6.11 -1.01
C CYS A 53 13.04 7.44 -1.54
N PRO A 54 13.07 7.66 -2.85
CA PRO A 54 12.57 8.89 -3.45
C PRO A 54 11.07 9.09 -3.18
N SER A 55 10.70 10.20 -2.53
CA SER A 55 9.30 10.54 -2.21
C SER A 55 8.41 10.65 -3.45
N HIS A 56 8.96 11.06 -4.61
CA HIS A 56 8.18 11.20 -5.85
C HIS A 56 7.65 9.85 -6.37
N ASN A 57 8.35 8.75 -6.08
CA ASN A 57 7.91 7.40 -6.45
C ASN A 57 7.18 6.68 -5.31
N LYS A 58 6.83 7.40 -4.23
CA LYS A 58 6.14 6.77 -3.09
C LYS A 58 4.74 6.34 -3.51
N PRO A 59 4.43 5.04 -3.47
CA PRO A 59 3.11 4.55 -3.86
C PRO A 59 2.03 5.03 -2.88
N PRO A 60 0.77 5.20 -3.35
CA PRO A 60 -0.31 5.65 -2.48
C PRO A 60 -0.56 4.63 -1.37
N VAL A 61 -0.60 5.11 -0.13
CA VAL A 61 -0.90 4.30 1.07
C VAL A 61 -2.40 4.29 1.41
N ARG A 62 -3.20 5.13 0.73
CA ARG A 62 -4.64 5.23 0.89
C ARG A 62 -5.30 5.43 -0.46
N VAL A 63 -6.29 4.61 -0.79
CA VAL A 63 -7.09 4.75 -2.01
C VAL A 63 -8.57 4.64 -1.70
N ARG A 64 -9.39 5.30 -2.51
CA ARG A 64 -10.84 5.20 -2.44
C ARG A 64 -11.28 3.82 -2.90
N CYS A 65 -12.34 3.33 -2.30
CA CYS A 65 -13.06 2.14 -2.71
C CYS A 65 -14.57 2.41 -2.57
N SER A 66 -15.37 1.68 -3.31
CA SER A 66 -16.83 1.76 -3.21
C SER A 66 -17.36 0.34 -3.24
N LEU A 67 -17.96 -0.07 -2.14
CA LEU A 67 -18.65 -1.35 -2.00
C LEU A 67 -20.14 -1.16 -2.29
N GLY A 68 -20.88 -2.27 -2.30
CA GLY A 68 -22.34 -2.25 -2.52
C GLY A 68 -23.07 -1.35 -1.52
N ARG A 69 -24.35 -1.03 -1.79
CA ARG A 69 -25.14 -0.15 -0.93
C ARG A 69 -25.15 -0.63 0.52
N CYS A 70 -25.09 0.30 1.46
CA CYS A 70 -25.21 -0.04 2.87
C CYS A 70 -26.61 -0.57 3.19
N PRO A 71 -26.70 -1.57 4.09
CA PRO A 71 -27.98 -2.00 4.61
C PRO A 71 -28.68 -0.84 5.33
N PRO A 72 -30.01 -0.84 5.37
CA PRO A 72 -30.75 0.17 6.13
C PRO A 72 -30.34 0.11 7.61
N PRO A 73 -30.34 1.25 8.32
CA PRO A 73 -30.05 1.27 9.75
C PRO A 73 -31.04 0.39 10.50
N ARG A 74 -30.53 -0.50 11.35
CA ARG A 74 -31.36 -1.36 12.21
C ARG A 74 -31.66 -0.62 13.51
N TRP A 75 -32.86 -0.10 13.64
CA TRP A 75 -33.35 0.49 14.89
C TRP A 75 -33.70 -0.60 15.90
N ILE A 76 -33.19 -0.50 17.12
CA ILE A 76 -33.55 -1.39 18.24
C ILE A 76 -34.32 -0.50 19.24
N PRO A 77 -35.64 -0.67 19.40
CA PRO A 77 -36.38 0.01 20.45
C PRO A 77 -35.91 -0.48 21.83
N GLY A 78 -35.71 0.46 22.76
CA GLY A 78 -35.30 0.20 24.13
C GLY A 78 -36.46 -0.09 25.06
#